data_AF-A0A8J4WXT9-F1
#
_entry.id   AF-A0A8J4WXT9-F1
#
_cell.length_a   1.000
_cell.length_b   1.000
_cell.length_c   1.000
_cell.angle_alpha   90.00
_cell.angle_beta   90.00
_cell.angle_gamma   90.00
#
_symmetry.space_group_name_H-M   'P 1'
#
loop_
_entity.id
_entity.type
_entity.pdbx_description
1 polymer ?
#
loop_
_entity_poly.entity_id
_entity_poly.type
_entity_poly.pdbx_seq_one_letter_code
_entity_poly.pdbx_strand_id
1 'polypeptide(L)' 'VVNQLKKLRFTTTTDEDVFFDENGDPAARYDVLNWQLDNDGKIVFVKVGFYDASLQGHLQLSFNNISIVWAHSKAQ' A
#
# COMPACT_ATOMS: atom_id res chain seq x y z
N VAL A 1 -21.74 18.88 12.62
CA VAL A 1 -20.62 18.64 11.68
C VAL A 1 -19.69 17.55 12.19
N VAL A 2 -18.98 17.71 13.31
CA VAL A 2 -17.99 16.73 13.84
C VAL A 2 -18.57 15.31 14.03
N ASN A 3 -19.76 15.18 14.65
CA ASN A 3 -20.40 13.87 14.84
C ASN A 3 -20.78 13.15 13.55
N GLN A 4 -20.92 13.86 12.43
CA GLN A 4 -21.21 13.23 11.14
C GLN A 4 -19.94 12.73 10.47
N LEU A 5 -18.82 13.44 10.63
CA LEU A 5 -17.51 12.98 10.14
C LEU A 5 -17.11 11.64 10.76
N LYS A 6 -17.41 11.42 12.04
CA LYS A 6 -17.19 10.13 12.73
C LYS A 6 -18.01 8.95 12.21
N LYS A 7 -19.07 9.21 11.43
CA LYS A 7 -19.96 8.18 10.87
C LYS A 7 -19.86 8.08 9.35
N LEU A 8 -18.96 8.86 8.76
CA LEU A 8 -18.80 8.94 7.33
C LEU A 8 -18.09 7.68 6.85
N ARG A 9 -18.70 7.01 5.88
CA ARG A 9 -18.09 5.96 5.07
C ARG A 9 -18.38 6.28 3.61
N PHE A 10 -17.37 6.31 2.78
CA PHE A 10 -17.52 6.65 1.37
C PHE A 10 -16.47 5.93 0.54
N THR A 11 -16.78 5.75 -0.75
CA THR A 11 -15.87 5.16 -1.72
C THR A 11 -15.25 6.28 -2.56
N THR A 12 -13.94 6.27 -2.72
CA THR A 12 -13.23 7.22 -3.59
C THR A 12 -13.47 6.88 -5.06
N THR A 13 -13.05 7.77 -5.97
CA THR A 13 -13.07 7.49 -7.42
C THR A 13 -12.11 6.38 -7.85
N THR A 14 -11.22 5.94 -6.95
CA THR A 14 -10.28 4.83 -7.13
C THR A 14 -10.76 3.54 -6.45
N ASP A 15 -12.05 3.46 -6.10
CA ASP A 15 -12.70 2.32 -5.45
C ASP A 15 -12.19 2.01 -4.03
N GLU A 16 -11.58 2.99 -3.35
CA GLU A 16 -11.12 2.81 -1.98
C GLU A 16 -12.24 3.12 -0.98
N ASP A 17 -12.54 2.17 -0.10
CA ASP A 17 -13.53 2.35 0.97
C ASP A 17 -12.91 3.06 2.18
N VAL A 18 -13.29 4.31 2.43
CA VAL A 18 -12.74 5.17 3.48
C VAL A 18 -13.74 5.26 4.63
N PHE A 19 -13.25 4.99 5.84
CA PHE A 19 -13.99 5.09 7.10
C PHE A 19 -13.02 5.46 8.22
N PHE A 20 -13.56 5.91 9.35
CA PHE A 20 -12.79 6.36 10.51
C PHE A 20 -13.17 5.56 11.75
N ASP A 21 -12.20 5.29 12.62
CA ASP A 21 -12.44 4.66 13.92
C ASP A 21 -13.04 5.66 14.94
N GLU A 22 -13.21 5.22 16.19
CA GLU A 22 -13.80 6.04 17.26
C GLU A 22 -12.98 7.31 17.59
N ASN A 23 -11.67 7.25 17.34
CA ASN A 23 -10.72 8.34 17.52
C ASN A 23 -10.69 9.29 16.31
N GLY A 24 -11.21 8.85 15.17
CA GLY A 24 -11.21 9.61 13.92
C GLY A 24 -10.05 9.24 13.00
N ASP A 25 -9.34 8.14 13.27
CA ASP A 25 -8.23 7.67 12.45
C ASP A 25 -8.74 6.78 11.30
N PRO A 26 -8.31 7.02 10.04
CA PRO A 26 -8.65 6.13 8.94
C PRO A 26 -7.81 4.85 8.98
N ALA A 27 -8.30 3.78 8.35
CA ALA A 27 -7.49 2.59 8.14
C ALA A 27 -6.25 2.92 7.29
N ALA A 28 -5.07 2.55 7.78
CA ALA A 28 -3.82 2.79 7.06
C ALA A 28 -3.74 1.92 5.79
N ARG A 29 -3.49 2.56 4.65
CA ARG A 29 -3.24 1.90 3.36
C ARG A 29 -1.98 2.47 2.71
N TYR A 30 -1.10 1.60 2.24
CA TYR A 30 0.18 1.98 1.62
C TYR A 30 0.53 1.10 0.44
N ASP A 31 1.16 1.67 -0.57
CA ASP A 31 1.80 0.89 -1.62
C ASP A 31 3.17 0.39 -1.16
N VAL A 32 3.46 -0.88 -1.48
CA VAL A 32 4.80 -1.43 -1.30
C VAL A 32 5.58 -1.21 -2.60
N LEU A 33 6.61 -0.37 -2.54
CA LEU A 33 7.44 -0.02 -3.69
C LEU A 33 8.80 -0.73 -3.60
N ASN A 34 9.26 -1.28 -4.72
CA ASN A 34 10.62 -1.80 -4.87
C ASN A 34 11.41 -0.87 -5.78
N TRP A 35 12.62 -0.51 -5.35
CA TRP A 35 13.54 0.33 -6.10
C TRP A 35 14.28 -0.56 -7.09
N GLN A 36 14.11 -0.31 -8.38
CA GLN A 36 14.68 -1.12 -9.46
C GLN A 36 15.49 -0.24 -10.39
N LEU A 37 16.43 -0.84 -11.13
CA LEU A 37 17.13 -0.16 -12.22
C LEU A 37 16.38 -0.45 -13.52
N ASP A 38 16.06 0.59 -14.29
CA ASP A 38 15.54 0.45 -15.64
C ASP A 38 16.67 0.09 -16.65
N ASN A 39 16.30 -0.07 -17.92
CA ASN A 39 17.25 -0.40 -18.99
C ASN A 39 18.29 0.70 -19.25
N ASP A 40 18.02 1.95 -18.82
CA ASP A 40 18.95 3.07 -18.90
C ASP A 40 19.86 3.18 -17.65
N GLY A 41 19.69 2.29 -16.67
CA GLY A 41 20.41 2.32 -15.40
C GLY A 41 19.89 3.38 -14.41
N LYS A 42 18.67 3.89 -14.59
CA LYS A 42 18.03 4.84 -13.67
C LYS A 42 17.20 4.11 -12.63
N ILE A 43 17.08 4.70 -11.44
CA ILE A 43 16.20 4.18 -10.38
C ILE A 43 14.75 4.47 -10.74
N VAL A 44 13.93 3.42 -10.77
CA VAL A 44 12.47 3.47 -10.92
C VAL A 44 11.80 2.81 -9.71
N PHE A 45 10.66 3.37 -9.30
CA PHE A 45 9.86 2.84 -8.19
C PHE A 45 8.73 1.98 -8.75
N VAL A 46 8.85 0.66 -8.59
CA VAL A 46 7.85 -0.29 -9.08
C VAL A 46 6.96 -0.71 -7.91
N LYS A 47 5.64 -0.57 -8.06
CA LYS A 47 4.69 -1.12 -7.08
C LYS A 47 4.72 -2.64 -7.16
N VAL A 48 5.10 -3.27 -6.04
CA VAL A 48 5.21 -4.72 -5.91
C VAL A 48 4.21 -5.31 -4.93
N GLY A 49 3.34 -4.48 -4.36
CA GLY A 49 2.38 -4.92 -3.35
C GLY A 49 1.64 -3.76 -2.70
N PHE A 50 0.92 -4.07 -1.64
CA PHE A 50 0.23 -3.09 -0.80
C PHE A 50 0.14 -3.59 0.65
N TYR A 51 -0.04 -2.65 1.56
CA TYR A 51 -0.47 -2.87 2.93
C TYR A 51 -1.85 -2.24 3.15
N ASP A 52 -2.79 -2.99 3.74
CA ASP A 52 -4.13 -2.51 4.10
C ASP A 52 -4.51 -2.98 5.52
N ALA A 53 -4.50 -2.04 6.47
CA ALA A 53 -4.82 -2.30 7.88
C ALA A 53 -6.29 -2.67 8.12
N SER A 54 -7.19 -2.44 7.16
CA SER A 54 -8.61 -2.81 7.27
C SER A 54 -8.86 -4.31 7.08
N LEU A 55 -7.87 -5.06 6.58
CA LEU A 55 -7.98 -6.50 6.34
C LEU A 55 -7.60 -7.33 7.58
N GLN A 56 -7.96 -8.62 7.56
CA GLN A 56 -7.52 -9.59 8.59
C GLN A 56 -6.00 -9.71 8.59
N GLY A 57 -5.38 -9.93 9.75
CA GLY A 57 -3.92 -9.81 9.94
C GLY A 57 -3.04 -10.44 8.84
N HIS A 58 -3.36 -11.66 8.40
CA HIS A 58 -2.59 -12.38 7.37
C HIS A 58 -2.83 -11.87 5.93
N LEU A 59 -3.85 -11.04 5.71
CA LEU A 59 -4.21 -10.43 4.44
C LEU A 59 -3.77 -8.96 4.35
N GLN A 60 -3.29 -8.38 5.45
CA GLN A 60 -2.93 -6.96 5.49
C GLN A 60 -1.77 -6.65 4.56
N LEU A 61 -0.84 -7.58 4.35
CA LEU A 61 0.32 -7.40 3.47
C LEU A 61 0.22 -8.34 2.28
N SER A 62 0.21 -7.76 1.07
CA SER A 62 0.15 -8.51 -0.18
C SER A 62 1.32 -8.13 -1.09
N PHE A 63 1.89 -9.14 -1.75
CA PHE A 63 2.97 -8.98 -2.71
C PHE A 63 2.61 -9.60 -4.05
N ASN A 64 2.95 -8.89 -5.13
CA ASN A 64 3.07 -9.44 -6.47
C ASN A 64 4.50 -9.96 -6.66
N ASN A 65 4.74 -11.20 -6.25
CA ASN A 65 6.08 -11.81 -6.23
C ASN A 65 6.81 -11.83 -7.59
N ILE A 66 6.08 -11.72 -8.71
CA ILE A 66 6.68 -11.69 -10.06
C ILE A 66 7.43 -10.37 -10.31
N SER A 67 7.11 -9.32 -9.57
CA SER A 67 7.61 -7.96 -9.80
C SER A 67 8.80 -7.55 -8.93
N ILE A 68 9.23 -8.35 -7.96
CA ILE A 68 10.30 -7.99 -7.02
C ILE A 68 11.67 -8.34 -7.61
N VAL A 69 12.57 -7.36 -7.66
CA VAL A 69 13.97 -7.53 -8.04
C VAL A 69 14.85 -7.39 -6.81
N TRP A 70 15.52 -8.49 -6.44
CA TRP A 70 16.49 -8.49 -5.35
C TRP A 70 17.88 -8.12 -5.87
N ALA A 71 18.61 -7.32 -5.09
CA ALA A 71 20.02 -7.08 -5.33
C ALA A 71 20.74 -8.44 -5.30
N HIS A 72 21.23 -8.89 -6.45
CA HIS A 72 22.11 -10.05 -6.47
C HIS A 72 23.41 -9.63 -5.80
N SER A 73 23.77 -10.26 -4.69
CA SER A 73 25.16 -10.25 -4.25
C SER A 73 25.96 -10.91 -5.36
N LYS A 74 26.83 -10.13 -6.04
CA LYS A 74 28.00 -10.78 -6.62
C LYS A 74 28.81 -11.27 -5.42
N ALA A 75 28.77 -12.57 -5.14
CA ALA A 75 29.87 -13.19 -4.43
C ALA A 75 31.11 -12.89 -5.27
N GLN A 76 32.04 -12.15 -4.67
CA GLN A 76 33.33 -11.82 -5.25
C GLN A 76 34.18 -13.08 -5.41
#